data_AF-A0A7K4A295-F1
#
_entry.id   AF-A0A7K4A295-F1
#
_cell.length_a   1.000
_cell.length_b   1.000
_cell.length_c   1.000
_cell.angle_alpha   90.00
_cell.angle_beta   90.00
_cell.angle_gamma   90.00
#
_symmetry.space_group_name_H-M   'P 1'
#
loop_
_entity.id
_entity.type
_entity.pdbx_description
1 polymer ?
#
loop_
_entity_poly.entity_id
_entity_poly.type
_entity_poly.pdbx_seq_one_letter_code
_entity_poly.pdbx_strand_id
1 'polypeptide(L)'
;MAFDDTKTFQGKVYSGMSIGNTHLWEYPHGLWQEQKVAPDRWVFSFRSEKKRARKAPEGSGALPGTEYHWFILAHQKVRKLDQDKYETFMEGVKYKVAHKRPSWRHWSTEYPDNEPEREILIRILEAYLADLKDGTGCQGCGKRP
;
A
#
# COMPACT_ATOMS: atom_id res chain seq x y z
N MET A 1 2.13 24.21 6.24
CA MET A 1 1.03 23.23 6.13
C MET A 1 1.32 22.12 7.12
N ALA A 2 0.41 21.88 8.05
CA ALA A 2 0.51 20.79 8.99
C ALA A 2 0.35 19.45 8.25
N PHE A 3 0.84 18.36 8.85
CA PHE A 3 0.83 17.04 8.19
C PHE A 3 -0.58 16.47 7.99
N ASP A 4 -1.53 16.94 8.79
CA ASP A 4 -2.94 16.57 8.82
C ASP A 4 -3.83 17.49 7.96
N ASP A 5 -3.27 18.54 7.36
CA ASP A 5 -3.97 19.40 6.41
C ASP A 5 -4.50 18.57 5.22
N THR A 6 -5.79 18.74 4.94
CA THR A 6 -6.43 18.24 3.72
C THR A 6 -5.91 18.99 2.50
N LYS A 7 -5.74 18.26 1.39
CA LYS A 7 -5.19 18.73 0.12
C LYS A 7 -6.16 18.37 -1.00
N THR A 8 -6.10 19.05 -2.13
CA THR A 8 -6.95 18.77 -3.30
C THR A 8 -6.10 18.42 -4.52
N PHE A 9 -6.49 17.37 -5.24
CA PHE A 9 -5.89 17.00 -6.52
C PHE A 9 -6.98 16.50 -7.48
N GLN A 10 -7.09 17.13 -8.66
CA GLN A 10 -8.13 16.82 -9.65
C GLN A 10 -9.55 16.73 -9.04
N GLY A 11 -9.89 17.69 -8.17
CA GLY A 11 -11.18 17.75 -7.48
C GLY A 11 -11.36 16.76 -6.32
N LYS A 12 -10.39 15.87 -6.04
CA LYS A 12 -10.45 14.93 -4.91
C LYS A 12 -9.67 15.45 -3.72
N VAL A 13 -10.31 15.43 -2.55
CA VAL A 13 -9.67 15.78 -1.28
C VAL A 13 -8.90 14.58 -0.73
N TYR A 14 -7.67 14.78 -0.27
CA TYR A 14 -6.81 13.75 0.32
C TYR A 14 -6.00 14.29 1.50
N SER A 15 -5.42 13.40 2.30
CA SER A 15 -4.56 13.76 3.43
C SER A 15 -3.26 12.94 3.43
N GLY A 16 -2.25 13.43 4.16
CA GLY A 16 -0.92 12.83 4.21
C GLY A 16 0.05 13.43 3.20
N MET A 17 0.94 12.58 2.67
CA MET A 17 2.03 12.98 1.79
C MET A 17 1.51 13.56 0.47
N SER A 18 2.09 14.70 0.04
CA SER A 18 1.76 15.31 -1.25
C SER A 18 2.09 14.39 -2.43
N ILE A 19 1.24 14.42 -3.45
CA ILE A 19 1.44 13.67 -4.71
C ILE A 19 2.77 14.09 -5.35
N GLY A 20 3.52 13.11 -5.86
CA GLY A 20 4.85 13.29 -6.45
C GLY A 20 6.03 13.12 -5.47
N ASN A 21 5.78 13.17 -4.15
CA ASN A 21 6.82 12.90 -3.17
C ASN A 21 7.09 11.40 -3.02
N THR A 22 8.29 11.06 -2.53
CA THR A 22 8.71 9.67 -2.33
C THR A 22 9.08 9.41 -0.88
N HIS A 23 8.73 8.22 -0.39
CA HIS A 23 9.29 7.66 0.82
C HIS A 23 10.18 6.48 0.49
N LEU A 24 11.34 6.42 1.15
CA LEU A 24 12.19 5.24 1.18
C LEU A 24 12.10 4.60 2.57
N TRP A 25 11.71 3.33 2.59
CA TRP A 25 11.54 2.53 3.81
C TRP A 25 12.46 1.31 3.76
N GLU A 26 13.12 1.03 4.88
CA GLU A 26 13.82 -0.21 5.11
C GLU A 26 12.91 -1.15 5.90
N TYR A 27 12.83 -2.41 5.46
CA TYR A 27 12.12 -3.49 6.15
C TYR A 27 13.14 -4.52 6.66
N PRO A 28 13.89 -4.20 7.73
CA PRO A 28 14.84 -5.15 8.32
C PRO A 28 14.15 -6.43 8.78
N HIS A 29 14.85 -7.55 8.65
CA HIS A 29 14.43 -8.88 9.10
C HIS A 29 13.01 -9.27 8.65
N GLY A 30 12.59 -8.83 7.45
CA GLY A 30 11.26 -9.13 6.94
C GLY A 30 11.06 -10.63 6.74
N LEU A 31 10.02 -11.16 7.38
CA LEU A 31 9.65 -12.56 7.30
C LEU A 31 8.55 -12.73 6.26
N TRP A 32 8.87 -13.48 5.21
CA TRP A 32 7.92 -13.93 4.21
C TRP A 32 7.51 -15.36 4.54
N GLN A 33 6.21 -15.58 4.71
CA GLN A 33 5.65 -16.89 4.98
C GLN A 33 4.56 -17.18 3.96
N GLU A 34 4.62 -18.35 3.33
CA GLU A 34 3.66 -18.74 2.30
C GLU A 34 3.29 -20.21 2.41
N GLN A 35 2.08 -20.52 1.98
CA GLN A 35 1.54 -21.88 1.95
C GLN A 35 0.82 -22.11 0.62
N LYS A 36 1.16 -23.22 -0.05
CA LYS A 36 0.44 -23.66 -1.24
C LYS A 36 -0.92 -24.20 -0.83
N VAL A 37 -1.99 -23.62 -1.34
CA VAL A 37 -3.38 -24.00 -1.02
C VAL A 37 -4.15 -24.53 -2.23
N ALA A 38 -3.65 -24.33 -3.45
CA ALA A 38 -4.14 -24.95 -4.69
C ALA A 38 -3.01 -25.01 -5.74
N PRO A 39 -3.20 -25.67 -6.91
CA PRO A 39 -2.16 -25.80 -7.94
C PRO A 39 -1.46 -24.47 -8.30
N ASP A 40 -2.26 -23.41 -8.47
CA ASP A 40 -1.80 -22.06 -8.85
C ASP A 40 -2.15 -21.01 -7.79
N ARG A 41 -2.38 -21.43 -6.54
CA ARG A 41 -2.76 -20.53 -5.45
C ARG A 41 -1.92 -20.75 -4.21
N TRP A 42 -1.33 -19.66 -3.76
CA TRP A 42 -0.63 -19.55 -2.50
C TRP A 42 -1.31 -18.47 -1.65
N VAL A 43 -1.35 -18.71 -0.35
CA VAL A 43 -1.60 -17.63 0.62
C VAL A 43 -0.25 -17.23 1.20
N PHE A 44 -0.05 -15.94 1.43
CA PHE A 44 1.19 -15.45 2.01
C PHE A 44 0.95 -14.33 3.01
N SER A 45 1.93 -14.13 3.88
CA SER A 45 2.01 -13.00 4.77
C SER A 45 3.44 -12.48 4.82
N PHE A 46 3.57 -11.17 5.03
CA PHE A 46 4.84 -10.50 5.22
C PHE A 46 4.80 -9.66 6.50
N ARG A 47 5.78 -9.85 7.38
CA ARG A 47 5.89 -9.10 8.64
C ARG A 47 7.28 -8.53 8.81
N SER A 48 7.35 -7.23 9.12
CA SER A 48 8.59 -6.53 9.42
C SER A 48 8.28 -5.23 10.16
N GLU A 49 9.15 -4.85 11.08
CA GLU A 49 9.21 -3.47 11.55
C GLU A 49 9.87 -2.61 10.47
N LYS A 50 9.14 -1.63 9.96
CA LYS A 50 9.69 -0.72 8.94
C LYS A 50 10.24 0.55 9.58
N LYS A 51 11.37 1.03 9.07
CA LYS A 51 11.98 2.30 9.48
C LYS A 51 12.23 3.19 8.26
N ARG A 52 12.17 4.51 8.46
CA ARG A 52 12.50 5.44 7.37
C ARG A 52 14.01 5.37 7.11
N ALA A 53 14.39 5.32 5.84
CA ALA A 53 15.80 5.42 5.46
C ALA A 53 16.39 6.81 5.79
N ARG A 54 15.53 7.83 5.92
CA ARG A 54 15.90 9.20 6.30
C ARG A 54 15.01 9.69 7.45
N LYS A 55 15.59 10.44 8.39
CA LYS A 55 14.83 11.02 9.51
C LYS A 55 13.65 11.85 8.97
N ALA A 56 12.50 11.70 9.61
CA ALA A 56 11.34 12.54 9.30
C ALA A 56 11.62 13.98 9.77
N PRO A 57 11.09 15.00 9.06
CA PRO A 57 11.04 16.35 9.58
C PRO A 57 10.33 16.39 10.94
N GLU A 58 10.75 17.30 11.82
CA GLU A 58 10.12 17.51 13.11
C GLU A 58 8.64 17.92 12.94
N GLY A 59 7.78 17.40 13.82
CA GLY A 59 6.33 17.65 13.74
C GLY A 59 5.62 17.02 12.54
N SER A 60 6.27 16.13 11.78
CA SER A 60 5.68 15.47 10.61
C SER A 60 5.29 14.02 10.88
N GLY A 61 4.32 13.53 10.08
CA GLY A 61 3.89 12.13 10.12
C GLY A 61 2.70 11.89 11.05
N ALA A 62 2.19 10.67 11.00
CA ALA A 62 1.05 10.28 11.80
C ALA A 62 1.43 10.13 13.28
N LEU A 63 0.47 10.35 14.17
CA LEU A 63 0.66 10.11 15.60
C LEU A 63 0.99 8.64 15.89
N PRO A 64 1.83 8.34 16.89
CA PRO A 64 2.03 6.97 17.37
C PRO A 64 0.71 6.27 17.68
N GLY A 65 0.57 5.01 17.26
CA GLY A 65 -0.68 4.25 17.37
C GLY A 65 -1.67 4.48 16.21
N THR A 66 -1.34 5.33 15.23
CA THR A 66 -2.15 5.43 14.01
C THR A 66 -1.96 4.17 13.17
N GLU A 67 -3.08 3.55 12.78
CA GLU A 67 -3.10 2.36 11.94
C GLU A 67 -3.59 2.71 10.54
N TYR A 68 -3.11 1.96 9.55
CA TYR A 68 -3.49 2.14 8.16
C TYR A 68 -3.78 0.79 7.51
N HIS A 69 -4.92 0.70 6.85
CA HIS A 69 -5.24 -0.39 5.94
C HIS A 69 -4.90 0.06 4.52
N TRP A 70 -3.91 -0.62 3.93
CA TRP A 70 -3.53 -0.43 2.55
C TRP A 70 -3.83 -1.69 1.75
N PHE A 71 -4.49 -1.53 0.60
CA PHE A 71 -4.68 -2.61 -0.36
C PHE A 71 -3.60 -2.51 -1.45
N ILE A 72 -2.91 -3.61 -1.73
CA ILE A 72 -1.79 -3.66 -2.66
C ILE A 72 -2.15 -4.63 -3.78
N LEU A 73 -2.03 -4.16 -5.02
CA LEU A 73 -2.06 -4.98 -6.22
C LEU A 73 -0.65 -4.98 -6.80
N ALA A 74 0.01 -6.13 -6.81
CA ALA A 74 1.41 -6.21 -7.16
C ALA A 74 1.76 -7.53 -7.85
N HIS A 75 2.78 -7.46 -8.68
CA HIS A 75 3.50 -8.62 -9.19
C HIS A 75 4.69 -8.91 -8.28
N GLN A 76 4.89 -10.18 -7.97
CA GLN A 76 6.14 -10.67 -7.40
C GLN A 76 6.90 -11.40 -8.50
N LYS A 77 8.16 -11.03 -8.70
CA LYS A 77 9.11 -11.71 -9.58
C LYS A 77 10.23 -12.26 -8.72
N VAL A 78 10.54 -13.53 -8.91
CA VAL A 78 11.51 -14.25 -8.09
C VAL A 78 12.58 -14.84 -8.99
N ARG A 79 13.85 -14.65 -8.62
CA ARG A 79 15.00 -15.23 -9.32
C ARG A 79 15.81 -16.08 -8.35
N LYS A 80 15.93 -17.37 -8.64
CA LYS A 80 16.81 -18.27 -7.87
C LYS A 80 18.27 -17.84 -8.08
N LEU A 81 18.99 -17.65 -6.98
CA LEU A 81 20.40 -17.26 -7.00
C LEU A 81 21.30 -18.46 -6.77
N ASP A 82 20.93 -19.31 -5.81
CA ASP A 82 21.61 -20.56 -5.49
C ASP A 82 20.61 -21.56 -4.86
N GLN A 83 21.10 -22.61 -4.18
CA GLN A 83 20.26 -23.64 -3.56
C GLN A 83 19.20 -23.05 -2.62
N ASP A 84 19.57 -22.07 -1.80
CA ASP A 84 18.77 -21.57 -0.68
C ASP A 84 18.43 -20.07 -0.78
N LYS A 85 18.96 -19.38 -1.78
CA LYS A 85 18.75 -17.94 -1.97
C LYS A 85 17.94 -17.62 -3.20
N TYR A 86 16.99 -16.71 -3.03
CA TYR A 86 16.20 -16.13 -4.10
C TYR A 86 16.18 -14.60 -3.94
N GLU A 87 16.31 -13.90 -5.05
CA GLU A 87 15.98 -12.47 -5.12
C GLU A 87 14.48 -12.33 -5.34
N THR A 88 13.82 -11.59 -4.46
CA THR A 88 12.41 -11.25 -4.58
C THR A 88 12.26 -9.78 -4.93
N PHE A 89 11.60 -9.50 -6.04
CA PHE A 89 11.21 -8.16 -6.45
C PHE A 89 9.69 -8.06 -6.50
N MET A 90 9.12 -7.04 -5.87
CA MET A 90 7.69 -6.77 -5.90
C MET A 90 7.43 -5.35 -6.40
N GLU A 91 6.60 -5.21 -7.43
CA GLU A 91 6.21 -3.94 -8.01
C GLU A 91 4.69 -3.88 -8.22
N GLY A 92 4.11 -2.71 -8.07
CA GLY A 92 2.67 -2.53 -8.22
C GLY A 92 2.17 -1.22 -7.64
N VAL A 93 0.88 -1.19 -7.36
CA VAL A 93 0.15 -0.02 -6.85
C VAL A 93 -0.41 -0.30 -5.45
N LYS A 94 -0.55 0.76 -4.67
CA LYS A 94 -0.99 0.71 -3.28
C LYS A 94 -2.02 1.79 -2.99
N TYR A 95 -3.18 1.39 -2.49
CA TYR A 95 -4.31 2.25 -2.21
C TYR A 95 -4.58 2.34 -0.71
N LYS A 96 -4.84 3.55 -0.21
CA LYS A 96 -5.30 3.73 1.17
C LYS A 96 -6.77 3.35 1.23
N VAL A 97 -7.11 2.27 1.93
CA VAL A 97 -8.49 1.82 2.09
C VAL A 97 -9.09 2.44 3.35
N ALA A 98 -8.38 2.33 4.47
CA ALA A 98 -8.84 2.88 5.74
C ALA A 98 -7.68 3.37 6.60
N HIS A 99 -8.02 4.13 7.63
CA HIS A 99 -7.11 4.46 8.72
C HIS A 99 -7.87 4.46 10.04
N LYS A 100 -7.14 4.27 11.13
CA LYS A 100 -7.67 4.34 12.49
C LYS A 100 -6.75 5.22 13.32
N ARG A 101 -7.33 6.24 13.95
CA ARG A 101 -6.58 7.15 14.83
C ARG A 101 -6.36 6.45 16.19
N PRO A 102 -5.33 6.85 16.96
CA PRO A 102 -5.00 6.18 18.22
C PRO A 102 -6.17 6.10 19.22
N SER A 103 -7.05 7.11 19.25
CA SER A 103 -8.22 7.17 20.13
C SER A 103 -9.50 6.59 19.53
N TRP A 104 -9.50 6.19 18.26
CA TRP A 104 -10.69 5.70 17.58
C TRP A 104 -10.93 4.22 17.91
N ARG A 105 -12.20 3.86 18.15
CA ARG A 105 -12.59 2.46 18.33
C ARG A 105 -12.72 1.71 17.02
N HIS A 106 -13.15 2.42 15.97
CA HIS A 106 -13.48 1.87 14.66
C HIS A 106 -12.55 2.42 13.56
N TRP A 107 -12.37 1.64 12.50
CA TRP A 107 -11.72 2.11 11.27
C TRP A 107 -12.56 3.20 10.59
N SER A 108 -11.92 4.05 9.80
CA SER A 108 -12.61 5.12 9.07
C SER A 108 -13.79 4.61 8.22
N THR A 109 -13.69 3.40 7.65
CA THR A 109 -14.71 2.79 6.78
C THR A 109 -15.89 2.17 7.54
N GLU A 110 -15.87 2.15 8.88
CA GLU A 110 -16.96 1.65 9.72
C GLU A 110 -17.93 2.76 10.16
N TYR A 111 -17.61 4.04 9.89
CA TYR A 111 -18.50 5.16 10.21
C TYR A 111 -19.58 5.32 9.13
N PRO A 112 -20.85 5.60 9.49
CA PRO A 112 -21.98 5.64 8.54
C PRO A 112 -21.81 6.61 7.35
N ASP A 113 -21.12 7.73 7.56
CA ASP A 113 -20.93 8.76 6.51
C ASP A 113 -19.78 8.44 5.54
N ASN A 114 -19.03 7.35 5.79
CA ASN A 114 -17.89 6.97 4.97
C ASN A 114 -18.22 5.78 4.05
N GLU A 115 -17.55 5.74 2.90
CA GLU A 115 -17.64 4.61 1.97
C GLU A 115 -17.14 3.31 2.66
N PRO A 116 -17.91 2.22 2.67
CA PRO A 116 -17.50 0.96 3.29
C PRO A 116 -16.29 0.32 2.58
N GLU A 117 -15.47 -0.40 3.33
CA GLU A 117 -14.27 -1.07 2.80
C GLU A 117 -14.56 -1.93 1.56
N ARG A 118 -15.65 -2.71 1.59
CA ARG A 118 -16.03 -3.58 0.48
C ARG A 118 -16.25 -2.79 -0.82
N GLU A 119 -16.92 -1.65 -0.77
CA GLU A 119 -17.21 -0.83 -1.96
C GLU A 119 -15.93 -0.17 -2.51
N ILE A 120 -15.04 0.27 -1.62
CA ILE A 120 -13.72 0.79 -1.99
C ILE A 120 -12.92 -0.27 -2.77
N LEU A 121 -12.88 -1.51 -2.25
CA LEU A 121 -12.15 -2.61 -2.87
C LEU A 121 -12.75 -3.00 -4.22
N ILE A 122 -14.09 -3.10 -4.33
CA ILE A 122 -14.77 -3.39 -5.59
C ILE A 122 -14.39 -2.35 -6.64
N ARG A 123 -14.51 -1.05 -6.32
CA ARG A 123 -14.16 0.03 -7.25
C ARG A 123 -12.69 -0.03 -7.71
N ILE A 124 -11.76 -0.31 -6.79
CA ILE A 124 -10.33 -0.46 -7.15
C ILE A 124 -10.14 -1.62 -8.12
N LEU A 125 -10.76 -2.77 -7.84
CA LEU A 125 -10.62 -3.97 -8.65
C LEU A 125 -11.28 -3.83 -10.03
N GLU A 126 -12.43 -3.17 -10.11
CA GLU A 126 -13.12 -2.87 -11.38
C GLU A 126 -12.29 -1.93 -12.25
N ALA A 127 -11.74 -0.86 -11.67
CA ALA A 127 -10.85 0.05 -12.40
C ALA A 127 -9.59 -0.69 -12.90
N TYR A 128 -8.96 -1.50 -12.05
CA TYR A 128 -7.79 -2.29 -12.45
C TYR A 128 -8.12 -3.30 -13.54
N LEU A 129 -9.29 -3.94 -13.47
CA LEU A 129 -9.77 -4.86 -14.50
C LEU A 129 -10.03 -4.15 -15.83
N ALA A 130 -10.60 -2.95 -15.80
CA ALA A 130 -10.80 -2.13 -17.00
C ALA A 130 -9.44 -1.78 -17.65
N ASP A 131 -8.48 -1.28 -16.86
CA ASP A 131 -7.14 -0.96 -17.34
C ASP A 131 -6.44 -2.16 -18.01
N LEU A 132 -6.62 -3.37 -17.45
CA LEU A 132 -6.09 -4.60 -18.02
C LEU A 132 -6.77 -4.98 -19.34
N LYS A 133 -8.10 -4.79 -19.45
CA LYS A 133 -8.86 -5.10 -20.67
C LYS A 133 -8.55 -4.15 -21.81
N ASP A 134 -8.32 -2.88 -21.49
CA ASP A 134 -8.01 -1.84 -22.48
C ASP A 134 -6.55 -1.92 -22.98
N GLY A 135 -5.74 -2.83 -22.43
CA GLY A 135 -4.33 -2.99 -22.79
C GLY A 135 -3.43 -1.86 -22.28
N THR A 136 -4.00 -0.87 -21.60
CA THR A 136 -3.30 0.15 -20.82
C THR A 136 -2.85 -0.44 -19.50
N GLY A 137 -1.98 -1.45 -19.56
CA GLY A 137 -1.37 -2.03 -18.36
C GLY A 137 -0.81 -0.92 -17.46
N CYS A 138 -1.24 -0.95 -16.19
CA CYS A 138 -0.86 -0.07 -15.08
C CYS A 138 0.06 1.11 -15.47
N GLN A 139 -0.50 2.26 -15.81
CA GLN A 139 0.24 3.50 -16.18
C GLN A 139 1.06 4.12 -15.02
N GLY A 140 1.35 3.35 -13.96
CA GLY A 140 2.16 3.72 -12.80
C GLY A 140 3.38 2.84 -12.55
N CYS A 141 3.62 1.78 -13.34
CA CYS A 141 4.90 1.07 -13.31
C CYS A 141 5.95 1.93 -14.00
N GLY A 142 6.58 2.81 -13.22
CA GLY A 142 7.60 3.74 -13.69
C GLY A 142 8.65 3.07 -14.55
N LYS A 143 9.00 3.73 -15.67
CA LYS A 143 10.23 3.47 -16.41
C LYS A 143 11.37 3.41 -15.39
N ARG A 144 12.05 2.26 -15.32
CA ARG A 144 13.30 2.13 -14.56
C ARG A 144 14.31 3.17 -15.08
N PRO A 145 15.10 3.83 -14.21
CA PRO A 145 16.37 4.40 -14.65
C PRO A 145 17.29 3.29 -15.20
#